data_AF-A0A0Q9HMX4-F1
#
_entry.id   AF-A0A0Q9HMX4-F1
#
_cell.length_a   1.000
_cell.length_b   1.000
_cell.length_c   1.000
_cell.angle_alpha   90.00
_cell.angle_beta   90.00
_cell.angle_gamma   90.00
#
_symmetry.space_group_name_H-M   'P 1'
#
loop_
_entity.id
_entity.type
_entity.pdbx_description
1 polymer ?
#
loop_
_entity_poly.entity_id
_entity_poly.type
_entity_poly.pdbx_seq_one_letter_code
_entity_poly.pdbx_strand_id
1 'polypeptide(L)'
;MVDRVAETLAKASTAESLTIDVDSYGGEALAAVDLFVLLDRHPATHKVAFGAHVQSAAILPLLAGDERIARRGASVLIHPAHGGHPDDLAWIDRQIAKIIAARTGAPIEAITNEQSTEEPSGLEWCLQHKIFTRTLN
;
A
#
# COMPACT_ATOMS: atom_id res chain seq x y z
N MET A 1 -15.37 0.93 -5.86
CA MET A 1 -14.15 1.78 -5.93
C MET A 1 -13.17 1.20 -6.94
N VAL A 2 -12.79 -0.07 -6.78
CA VAL A 2 -11.90 -0.80 -7.71
C VAL A 2 -12.35 -0.65 -9.16
N ASP A 3 -13.64 -0.83 -9.46
CA ASP A 3 -14.18 -0.69 -10.83
C ASP A 3 -13.92 0.69 -11.44
N ARG A 4 -14.09 1.77 -10.66
CA ARG A 4 -13.82 3.14 -11.14
C ARG A 4 -12.33 3.37 -11.41
N VAL A 5 -11.46 2.76 -10.62
CA VAL A 5 -10.02 2.82 -10.87
C VAL A 5 -9.66 2.01 -12.11
N ALA A 6 -10.23 0.80 -12.27
CA ALA A 6 -10.03 -0.03 -13.45
C ALA A 6 -10.48 0.69 -14.74
N GLU A 7 -11.63 1.36 -14.73
CA GLU A 7 -12.10 2.19 -15.85
C GLU A 7 -11.15 3.36 -16.16
N THR A 8 -10.63 4.02 -15.12
CA THR A 8 -9.65 5.11 -15.27
C THR A 8 -8.34 4.60 -15.90
N LEU A 9 -7.84 3.46 -15.40
CA LEU A 9 -6.63 2.82 -15.92
C LEU A 9 -6.80 2.32 -17.36
N ALA A 10 -7.96 1.76 -17.71
CA ALA A 10 -8.25 1.34 -19.08
C ALA A 10 -8.16 2.50 -20.08
N LYS A 11 -8.66 3.68 -19.69
CA LYS A 11 -8.55 4.92 -20.48
C LYS A 11 -7.11 5.46 -20.56
N ALA A 12 -6.26 5.08 -19.62
CA ALA A 12 -4.85 5.45 -19.54
C ALA A 12 -3.90 4.32 -19.99
N SER A 13 -4.39 3.32 -20.72
CA SER A 13 -3.64 2.09 -21.07
C SER A 13 -2.34 2.33 -21.85
N THR A 14 -2.16 3.50 -22.46
CA THR A 14 -0.93 3.91 -23.17
C THR A 14 -0.17 5.02 -22.45
N ALA A 15 -0.54 5.37 -21.22
CA ALA A 15 0.14 6.40 -20.45
C ALA A 15 1.57 5.93 -20.10
N GLU A 16 2.56 6.77 -20.36
CA GLU A 16 3.96 6.48 -20.03
C GLU A 16 4.20 6.49 -18.51
N SER A 17 3.42 7.28 -17.78
CA SER A 17 3.49 7.43 -16.33
C SER A 17 2.11 7.42 -15.66
N LEU A 18 2.09 7.06 -14.38
CA LEU A 18 0.92 7.15 -13.51
C LEU A 18 1.25 7.91 -12.22
N THR A 19 0.30 8.75 -11.81
CA THR A 19 0.26 9.31 -10.46
C THR A 19 -0.84 8.61 -9.67
N ILE A 20 -0.50 8.11 -8.49
CA ILE A 20 -1.41 7.38 -7.59
C ILE A 20 -1.54 8.18 -6.30
N ASP A 21 -2.66 8.84 -6.09
CA ASP A 21 -2.94 9.54 -4.83
C ASP A 21 -3.65 8.61 -3.85
N VAL A 22 -3.02 8.37 -2.69
CA VAL A 22 -3.54 7.51 -1.63
C VAL A 22 -3.85 8.36 -0.41
N ASP A 23 -5.14 8.50 -0.15
CA ASP A 23 -5.68 9.17 1.04
C ASP A 23 -6.90 8.38 1.54
N SER A 24 -6.63 7.34 2.33
CA SER A 24 -7.63 6.33 2.73
C SER A 24 -7.34 5.72 4.10
N TYR A 25 -8.44 5.46 4.82
CA TYR A 25 -8.44 4.73 6.09
C TYR A 25 -8.45 3.20 5.91
N GLY A 26 -8.34 2.71 4.68
CA GLY A 26 -8.35 1.29 4.35
C GLY A 26 -9.69 0.81 3.80
N GLY A 27 -9.95 -0.49 3.96
CA GLY A 27 -11.12 -1.15 3.40
C GLY A 27 -10.96 -2.67 3.36
N GLU A 28 -11.71 -3.32 2.49
CA GLU A 28 -11.67 -4.76 2.30
C GLU A 28 -10.32 -5.20 1.70
N ALA A 29 -9.72 -6.23 2.28
CA ALA A 29 -8.35 -6.64 1.99
C ALA A 29 -8.18 -7.20 0.58
N LEU A 30 -9.10 -8.04 0.11
CA LEU A 30 -9.02 -8.65 -1.22
C LEU A 30 -9.21 -7.61 -2.33
N ALA A 31 -10.15 -6.68 -2.15
CA ALA A 31 -10.37 -5.56 -3.06
C ALA A 31 -9.12 -4.65 -3.17
N ALA A 32 -8.38 -4.47 -2.08
CA ALA A 32 -7.12 -3.73 -2.09
C ALA A 32 -5.99 -4.52 -2.78
N VAL A 33 -5.96 -5.85 -2.65
CA VAL A 33 -5.06 -6.71 -3.44
C VAL A 33 -5.38 -6.62 -4.93
N ASP A 34 -6.66 -6.68 -5.31
CA ASP A 34 -7.08 -6.53 -6.71
C ASP A 34 -6.64 -5.17 -7.27
N LEU A 35 -6.83 -4.10 -6.49
CA LEU A 35 -6.37 -2.77 -6.85
C LEU A 35 -4.85 -2.69 -7.02
N PHE A 36 -4.09 -3.28 -6.10
CA PHE A 36 -2.63 -3.38 -6.23
C PHE A 36 -2.23 -4.13 -7.50
N VAL A 37 -2.85 -5.26 -7.80
CA VAL A 37 -2.55 -6.05 -9.01
C VAL A 37 -2.86 -5.25 -10.28
N LEU A 38 -3.98 -4.51 -10.31
CA LEU A 38 -4.33 -3.65 -11.44
C LEU A 38 -3.28 -2.55 -11.68
N LEU A 39 -2.86 -1.88 -10.61
CA LEU A 39 -1.87 -0.81 -10.68
C LEU A 39 -0.48 -1.35 -11.04
N ASP A 40 -0.05 -2.45 -10.41
CA ASP A 40 1.24 -3.09 -10.62
C ASP A 40 1.39 -3.60 -12.06
N ARG A 41 0.32 -4.19 -12.63
CA ARG A 41 0.32 -4.68 -14.02
C ARG A 41 0.11 -3.62 -15.09
N HIS A 42 -0.23 -2.38 -14.72
CA HIS A 42 -0.38 -1.31 -15.70
C HIS A 42 0.93 -1.08 -16.47
N PRO A 43 0.91 -0.90 -17.81
CA PRO A 43 2.12 -0.82 -18.66
C PRO A 43 2.95 0.47 -18.50
N ALA A 44 2.46 1.44 -17.74
CA ALA A 44 3.20 2.67 -17.47
C ALA A 44 4.58 2.36 -16.87
N THR A 45 5.61 2.98 -17.45
CA THR A 45 7.03 2.75 -17.12
C THR A 45 7.46 3.44 -15.83
N HIS A 46 6.69 4.42 -15.35
CA HIS A 46 6.98 5.14 -14.11
C HIS A 46 5.70 5.41 -13.33
N LYS A 47 5.64 4.93 -12.09
CA LYS A 47 4.48 5.08 -11.21
C LYS A 47 4.91 5.81 -9.94
N VAL A 48 4.29 6.96 -9.67
CA VAL A 48 4.55 7.73 -8.45
C VAL A 48 3.32 7.70 -7.58
N ALA A 49 3.46 7.18 -6.36
CA ALA A 49 2.40 7.19 -5.37
C ALA A 49 2.64 8.27 -4.31
N PHE A 50 1.60 9.03 -3.96
CA PHE A 50 1.62 10.01 -2.89
C PHE A 50 0.69 9.56 -1.76
N GLY A 51 1.22 9.47 -0.53
CA GLY A 51 0.43 9.06 0.64
C GLY A 51 0.12 10.24 1.57
N ALA A 52 -1.15 10.45 1.89
CA ALA A 52 -1.61 11.30 3.01
C ALA A 52 -2.02 10.41 4.19
N HIS A 53 -3.25 9.91 4.23
CA HIS A 53 -3.63 8.84 5.15
C HIS A 53 -3.45 7.50 4.42
N VAL A 54 -2.58 6.63 4.93
CA VAL A 54 -2.33 5.30 4.36
C VAL A 54 -2.52 4.27 5.46
N GLN A 55 -3.79 3.96 5.74
CA GLN A 55 -4.15 3.08 6.84
C GLN A 55 -4.59 1.71 6.31
N SER A 56 -4.23 0.65 7.04
CA SER A 56 -4.68 -0.71 6.76
C SER A 56 -4.39 -1.12 5.30
N ALA A 57 -5.39 -1.69 4.62
CA ALA A 57 -5.32 -2.13 3.23
C ALA A 57 -4.92 -1.01 2.23
N ALA A 58 -4.98 0.27 2.59
CA ALA A 58 -4.53 1.37 1.73
C ALA A 58 -3.01 1.35 1.46
N ILE A 59 -2.23 0.61 2.25
CA ILE A 59 -0.81 0.35 1.99
C ILE A 59 -0.59 -0.28 0.60
N LEU A 60 -1.53 -1.11 0.12
CA LEU A 60 -1.39 -1.87 -1.11
C LEU A 60 -1.35 -0.98 -2.38
N PRO A 61 -2.32 -0.09 -2.64
CA PRO A 61 -2.22 0.84 -3.77
C PRO A 61 -1.01 1.78 -3.67
N LEU A 62 -0.56 2.16 -2.47
CA LEU A 62 0.69 2.93 -2.30
C LEU A 62 1.89 2.14 -2.83
N LEU A 63 1.97 0.85 -2.50
CA LEU A 63 3.09 -0.03 -2.86
C LEU A 63 3.19 -0.38 -4.35
N ALA A 64 2.14 -0.09 -5.13
CA ALA A 64 2.19 -0.20 -6.59
C ALA A 64 3.04 0.91 -7.25
N GLY A 65 3.34 1.99 -6.52
CA GLY A 65 4.28 3.03 -6.98
C GLY A 65 5.73 2.56 -6.91
N ASP A 66 6.53 2.95 -7.91
CA ASP A 66 7.98 2.82 -7.95
C ASP A 66 8.61 3.85 -6.99
N GLU A 67 8.10 5.09 -7.05
CA GLU A 67 8.34 6.12 -6.04
C GLU A 67 7.13 6.24 -5.12
N ARG A 68 7.38 6.37 -3.81
CA ARG A 68 6.33 6.47 -2.79
C ARG A 68 6.64 7.64 -1.88
N ILE A 69 5.88 8.72 -2.04
CA ILE A 69 6.20 10.02 -1.44
C ILE A 69 5.22 10.28 -0.30
N ALA A 70 5.75 10.44 0.91
CA ALA A 70 4.96 10.89 2.05
C ALA A 70 4.60 12.37 1.87
N ARG A 71 3.30 12.69 1.85
CA ARG A 71 2.84 14.08 1.95
C ARG A 71 3.13 14.63 3.35
N ARG A 72 3.13 15.95 3.49
CA ARG A 72 3.30 16.60 4.80
C ARG A 72 2.18 16.16 5.74
N GLY A 73 2.57 15.64 6.91
CA GLY A 73 1.62 15.11 7.90
C GLY A 73 1.05 13.74 7.54
N ALA A 74 1.69 12.99 6.63
CA ALA A 74 1.25 11.65 6.30
C ALA A 74 1.17 10.76 7.55
N SER A 75 0.16 9.90 7.59
CA SER A 75 -0.06 8.92 8.65
C SER A 75 -0.16 7.53 8.04
N VAL A 76 0.50 6.56 8.67
CA VAL A 76 0.50 5.16 8.25
C VAL A 76 0.05 4.31 9.42
N LEU A 77 -0.78 3.31 9.16
CA LEU A 77 -1.10 2.26 10.12
C LEU A 77 -1.09 0.94 9.36
N ILE A 78 -0.28 0.01 9.85
CA ILE A 78 -0.28 -1.37 9.37
C ILE A 78 -0.77 -2.21 10.56
N HIS A 79 -1.82 -3.00 10.36
CA HIS A 79 -2.42 -3.79 11.44
C HIS A 79 -3.00 -5.11 10.90
N PRO A 80 -3.36 -6.07 11.76
CA PRO A 80 -3.94 -7.35 11.36
C PRO A 80 -5.36 -7.17 10.84
N ALA A 81 -5.80 -8.04 9.93
CA ALA A 81 -7.17 -8.05 9.44
C ALA A 81 -8.16 -8.46 10.55
N HIS A 82 -9.38 -7.92 10.50
CA HIS A 82 -10.45 -8.20 11.47
C HIS A 82 -11.75 -8.64 10.79
N GLY A 83 -12.68 -9.23 11.55
CA GLY A 83 -14.07 -9.46 11.11
C GLY A 83 -14.34 -10.76 10.32
N GLY A 84 -13.40 -11.71 10.32
CA GLY A 84 -13.51 -12.99 9.62
C GLY A 84 -13.11 -14.20 10.49
N HIS A 85 -12.99 -15.37 9.86
CA HIS A 85 -12.51 -16.58 10.55
C HIS A 85 -11.00 -16.44 10.87
N PRO A 86 -10.53 -16.80 12.08
CA PRO A 86 -9.14 -16.55 12.50
C PRO A 86 -8.07 -17.08 11.55
N ASP A 87 -8.26 -18.29 11.00
CA ASP A 87 -7.30 -18.90 10.07
C ASP A 87 -7.20 -18.14 8.74
N ASP A 88 -8.32 -17.60 8.25
CA ASP A 88 -8.38 -16.82 7.02
C ASP A 88 -7.69 -15.47 7.24
N LEU A 89 -7.96 -14.81 8.37
CA LEU A 89 -7.31 -13.56 8.75
C LEU A 89 -5.79 -13.72 8.87
N ALA A 90 -5.35 -14.75 9.58
CA ALA A 90 -3.92 -15.05 9.71
C ALA A 90 -3.26 -15.38 8.35
N TRP A 91 -4.00 -15.99 7.42
CA TRP A 91 -3.52 -16.20 6.06
C TRP A 91 -3.40 -14.87 5.30
N ILE A 92 -4.43 -14.00 5.35
CA ILE A 92 -4.45 -12.68 4.73
C ILE A 92 -3.28 -11.83 5.23
N ASP A 93 -3.09 -11.75 6.55
CA ASP A 93 -2.03 -10.95 7.17
C ASP A 93 -0.64 -11.36 6.67
N ARG A 94 -0.40 -12.67 6.60
CA ARG A 94 0.85 -13.20 6.05
C ARG A 94 1.03 -12.88 4.57
N GLN A 95 -0.02 -12.88 3.76
CA GLN A 95 0.11 -12.50 2.35
C GLN A 95 0.38 -11.00 2.19
N ILE A 96 -0.30 -10.14 2.94
CA ILE A 96 -0.08 -8.70 2.92
C ILE A 96 1.35 -8.38 3.37
N ALA A 97 1.82 -8.99 4.47
CA ALA A 97 3.20 -8.82 4.94
C ALA A 97 4.24 -9.22 3.87
N LYS A 98 3.99 -10.31 3.13
CA LYS A 98 4.84 -10.72 2.00
C LYS A 98 4.85 -9.70 0.87
N ILE A 99 3.68 -9.13 0.51
CA ILE A 99 3.61 -8.09 -0.52
C ILE A 99 4.39 -6.85 -0.09
N ILE A 100 4.20 -6.40 1.17
CA ILE A 100 4.93 -5.25 1.72
C ILE A 100 6.44 -5.54 1.67
N ALA A 101 6.89 -6.65 2.23
CA ALA A 101 8.31 -7.03 2.24
C ALA A 101 8.91 -7.11 0.82
N ALA A 102 8.17 -7.67 -0.15
CA ALA A 102 8.63 -7.74 -1.54
C ALA A 102 8.77 -6.37 -2.21
N ARG A 103 7.85 -5.44 -1.94
CA ARG A 103 7.85 -4.09 -2.57
C ARG A 103 8.80 -3.11 -1.89
N THR A 104 9.16 -3.36 -0.64
CA THR A 104 10.04 -2.47 0.12
C THR A 104 11.44 -3.03 0.33
N GLY A 105 11.61 -4.35 0.24
CA GLY A 105 12.85 -5.04 0.63
C GLY A 105 13.05 -5.11 2.15
N ALA A 106 12.05 -4.73 2.94
CA ALA A 106 12.10 -4.85 4.40
C ALA A 106 12.03 -6.33 4.83
N PRO A 107 12.65 -6.70 5.96
CA PRO A 107 12.44 -8.03 6.54
C PRO A 107 10.96 -8.24 6.85
N ILE A 108 10.42 -9.40 6.48
CA ILE A 108 9.00 -9.71 6.75
C ILE A 108 8.68 -9.64 8.25
N GLU A 109 9.63 -10.01 9.10
CA GLU A 109 9.52 -9.93 10.57
C GLU A 109 9.31 -8.49 11.06
N ALA A 110 9.99 -7.51 10.46
CA ALA A 110 9.79 -6.11 10.80
C ALA A 110 8.35 -5.66 10.48
N ILE A 111 7.80 -6.12 9.35
CA ILE A 111 6.42 -5.80 8.96
C ILE A 111 5.41 -6.48 9.88
N THR A 112 5.60 -7.76 10.21
CA THR A 112 4.68 -8.48 11.10
C THR A 112 4.72 -7.96 12.53
N ASN A 113 5.89 -7.53 13.00
CA ASN A 113 6.03 -6.88 14.30
C ASN A 113 5.30 -5.55 14.33
N GLU A 114 5.48 -4.72 13.29
CA GLU A 114 4.78 -3.45 13.16
C GLU A 114 3.26 -3.64 13.11
N GLN A 115 2.77 -4.60 12.32
CA GLN A 115 1.36 -4.99 12.28
C GLN A 115 0.81 -5.30 13.68
N SER A 116 1.58 -6.01 14.50
CA SER A 116 1.15 -6.46 15.82
C SER A 116 1.06 -5.32 16.85
N THR A 117 1.58 -4.14 16.54
CA THR A 117 1.48 -2.99 17.46
C THR A 117 0.08 -2.39 17.49
N GLU A 118 -0.66 -2.47 16.37
CA GLU A 118 -1.93 -1.75 16.14
C GLU A 118 -1.84 -0.23 16.37
N GLU A 119 -0.64 0.34 16.35
CA GLU A 119 -0.36 1.77 16.52
C GLU A 119 0.08 2.40 15.19
N PRO A 120 -0.10 3.72 14.99
CA PRO A 120 0.40 4.39 13.80
C PRO A 120 1.91 4.24 13.63
N SER A 121 2.34 3.76 12.47
CA SER A 121 3.75 3.63 12.11
C SER A 121 4.39 5.01 11.96
N GLY A 122 5.46 5.24 12.71
CA GLY A 122 6.21 6.49 12.66
C GLY A 122 6.81 6.74 11.28
N LEU A 123 6.80 8.00 10.81
CA LEU A 123 7.34 8.36 9.49
C LEU A 123 8.80 7.93 9.30
N GLU A 124 9.62 8.05 10.35
CA GLU A 124 11.01 7.58 10.34
C GLU A 124 11.09 6.07 10.09
N TRP A 125 10.27 5.27 10.77
CA TRP A 125 10.19 3.83 10.56
C TRP A 125 9.74 3.51 9.13
N CYS A 126 8.74 4.23 8.61
CA CYS A 126 8.25 4.07 7.25
C CYS A 126 9.33 4.37 6.19
N LEU A 127 10.18 5.37 6.42
CA LEU A 127 11.30 5.69 5.53
C LEU A 127 12.42 4.65 5.64
N GLN A 128 12.78 4.25 6.86
CA GLN A 128 13.79 3.22 7.12
C GLN A 128 13.43 1.89 6.43
N HIS A 129 12.15 1.50 6.48
CA HIS A 129 11.63 0.28 5.87
C HIS A 129 11.09 0.48 4.47
N LYS A 130 11.35 1.65 3.84
CA LYS A 130 10.98 1.97 2.45
C LYS A 130 9.50 1.79 2.12
N ILE A 131 8.61 1.94 3.11
CA ILE A 131 7.18 2.14 2.88
C ILE A 131 7.02 3.39 2.01
N PHE A 132 7.65 4.49 2.44
CA PHE A 132 7.91 5.67 1.61
C PHE A 132 9.38 5.69 1.19
N THR A 133 9.64 6.14 -0.03
CA THR A 133 11.01 6.34 -0.54
C THR A 133 11.56 7.71 -0.19
N ARG A 134 10.70 8.71 0.03
CA ARG A 134 11.06 10.07 0.45
C ARG A 134 9.84 10.84 0.98
N THR A 135 10.10 12.00 1.57
CA THR A 135 9.08 12.99 1.93
C THR A 135 8.92 14.03 0.83
N LEU A 136 7.75 14.66 0.77
CA LEU A 136 7.57 15.89 0.01
C LEU A 136 8.22 17.05 0.79
N ASN A 137 9.15 17.75 0.16
CA ASN A 137 9.83 18.93 0.73
C ASN A 137 8.86 20.09 0.94
#